data_AF-A0A176S5L4-F1
#
_entry.id   AF-A0A176S5L4-F1
#
_cell.length_a   1.000
_cell.length_b   1.000
_cell.length_c   1.000
_cell.angle_alpha   90.00
_cell.angle_beta   90.00
_cell.angle_gamma   90.00
#
_symmetry.space_group_name_H-M   'P 1'
#
loop_
_entity.id
_entity.type
_entity.pdbx_description
1 polymer ?
#
loop_
_entity_poly.entity_id
_entity_poly.type
_entity_poly.pdbx_seq_one_letter_code
_entity_poly.pdbx_strand_id
1 'polypeptide(L)' 'MILPDLKQQGKTIIAVTHDDKYFYVADRVLKMEYGQLVHYDEGKI' A
#
# COMPACT_ATOMS: atom_id res chain seq x y z
N MET A 1 -5.46 8.14 -12.20
CA MET A 1 -4.27 7.76 -11.40
C MET A 1 -3.73 6.47 -11.97
N ILE A 2 -2.41 6.25 -12.02
CA ILE A 2 -1.83 5.12 -12.78
C ILE A 2 -2.05 3.74 -12.12
N LEU A 3 -2.15 3.69 -10.79
CA LEU A 3 -2.21 2.43 -10.04
C LEU A 3 -3.47 1.57 -10.31
N PRO A 4 -4.71 2.12 -10.35
CA PRO A 4 -5.92 1.36 -10.63
C PRO A 4 -5.96 0.90 -12.09
N ASP A 5 -5.44 1.69 -13.02
CA ASP A 5 -5.38 1.32 -14.44
C ASP A 5 -4.49 0.07 -14.62
N LEU A 6 -3.32 0.07 -13.97
CA LEU A 6 -2.42 -1.09 -13.96
C LEU A 6 -3.04 -2.30 -13.25
N LYS A 7 -3.76 -2.08 -12.14
CA LYS A 7 -4.49 -3.13 -11.41
C LYS A 7 -5.58 -3.75 -12.29
N GLN A 8 -6.34 -2.92 -13.01
CA GLN A 8 -7.39 -3.35 -13.94
C GLN A 8 -6.83 -4.16 -15.11
N GLN A 9 -5.60 -3.86 -15.55
CA GLN A 9 -4.87 -4.67 -16.54
C GLN A 9 -4.35 -6.01 -15.98
N GLY A 10 -4.64 -6.35 -14.73
CA GLY A 10 -4.21 -7.59 -14.08
C GLY A 10 -2.72 -7.62 -13.71
N LYS A 11 -2.09 -6.45 -13.55
CA LYS A 11 -0.68 -6.37 -13.14
C LYS A 11 -0.55 -6.46 -11.63
N THR A 12 0.48 -7.18 -11.16
CA THR A 12 0.94 -7.10 -9.78
C THR A 12 1.75 -5.81 -9.59
N ILE A 13 1.40 -5.03 -8.57
CA ILE A 13 2.02 -3.73 -8.29
C ILE A 13 2.61 -3.76 -6.89
N ILE A 14 3.86 -3.31 -6.77
CA ILE A 14 4.49 -3.04 -5.48
C ILE A 14 4.82 -1.55 -5.47
N ALA A 15 4.15 -0.80 -4.61
CA ALA A 15 4.38 0.63 -4.42
C ALA A 15 5.05 0.87 -3.08
N VAL A 16 6.23 1.49 -3.08
CA VAL A 16 6.94 1.92 -1.87
C VAL A 16 6.84 3.44 -1.80
N THR A 17 6.15 3.94 -0.78
CA THR A 17 5.86 5.38 -0.63
C THR A 17 5.67 5.73 0.84
N HIS A 18 5.87 7.01 1.16
CA HIS A 18 5.50 7.60 2.44
C HIS A 18 4.14 8.32 2.40
N ASP A 19 3.57 8.53 1.21
CA ASP A 19 2.26 9.17 1.04
C ASP A 19 1.13 8.14 1.19
N ASP A 20 0.29 8.33 2.21
CA ASP A 20 -0.85 7.47 2.57
C ASP A 20 -2.03 7.59 1.58
N LYS A 21 -2.05 8.61 0.71
CA LYS A 21 -3.09 8.78 -0.32
C LYS A 21 -3.20 7.62 -1.28
N TYR A 22 -2.24 6.71 -1.37
CA TYR A 22 -2.33 5.55 -2.26
C TYR A 22 -2.89 4.30 -1.55
N PHE A 23 -3.11 4.35 -0.24
CA PHE A 23 -3.47 3.18 0.55
C PHE A 23 -4.87 2.67 0.18
N TYR A 24 -5.78 3.57 -0.20
CA TYR A 24 -7.16 3.21 -0.57
C TYR A 24 -7.27 2.33 -1.83
N VAL A 25 -6.23 2.25 -2.67
CA VAL A 25 -6.23 1.39 -3.87
C VAL A 25 -5.50 0.07 -3.69
N ALA A 26 -4.75 -0.06 -2.61
CA ALA A 26 -3.96 -1.24 -2.31
C ALA A 26 -4.84 -2.35 -1.73
N ASP A 27 -4.56 -3.60 -2.10
CA ASP A 27 -5.21 -4.76 -1.47
C ASP A 27 -4.64 -5.04 -0.07
N ARG A 28 -3.38 -4.64 0.15
CA ARG A 28 -2.65 -4.77 1.41
C ARG A 28 -1.72 -3.57 1.57
N VAL A 29 -1.64 -3.03 2.77
CA VAL A 29 -0.67 -2.00 3.14
C VAL A 29 0.24 -2.56 4.23
N LEU A 30 1.54 -2.48 3.99
CA LEU A 30 2.58 -2.86 4.95
C LEU A 30 3.35 -1.61 5.34
N LYS A 31 3.70 -1.51 6.62
CA LYS A 31 4.57 -0.48 7.17
C LYS A 31 5.90 -1.11 7.56
N MET A 32 6.99 -0.39 7.33
CA MET A 32 8.29 -0.78 7.88
C MET A 32 8.48 -0.12 9.25
N GLU A 33 8.60 -0.94 10.29
CA GLU A 33 8.84 -0.50 11.67
C GLU A 33 10.09 -1.21 12.20
N TYR A 34 11.10 -0.45 12.62
CA TYR A 34 12.34 -0.97 13.21
C TYR A 34 12.98 -2.13 12.41
N GLY A 35 12.94 -2.06 11.07
CA GLY A 35 13.50 -3.08 10.18
C GLY A 35 12.61 -4.31 9.95
N GLN A 36 11.36 -4.28 10.41
CA GLN A 36 10.36 -5.32 10.19
C GLN A 36 9.19 -4.80 9.38
N LEU A 37 8.62 -5.65 8.52
CA LEU A 37 7.37 -5.36 7.81
C LEU A 37 6.20 -5.79 8.70
N VAL A 38 5.35 -4.84 9.05
CA VAL A 38 4.12 -5.05 9.84
C VAL A 38 2.90 -4.63 9.02
N HIS A 39 1.73 -5.18 9.36
CA HIS A 39 0.48 -4.73 8.76
C HIS A 39 0.17 -3.29 9.17
N TYR A 40 -0.28 -2.48 8.21
CA TYR A 40 -0.80 -1.15 8.52
C TYR A 40 -2.21 -1.29 9.09
N ASP A 41 -2.35 -1.04 10.40
CA ASP A 41 -3.64 -0.96 11.10
C ASP A 41 -4.03 0.52 11.20
N GLU A 42 -5.11 0.93 10.53
CA GLU A 42 -5.59 2.33 10.46
C GLU A 42 -6.24 2.83 11.78
N GLY A 43 -5.89 2.25 12.94
CA GLY A 43 -6.69 2.45 14.17
C GLY A 43 -6.08 2.06 15.52
N LYS A 44 -4.76 2.11 15.72
CA LYS A 44 -4.20 2.06 17.09
C LYS A 44 -3.95 3.46 17.62
N ILE A 45 -4.87 3.92 18.49
CA ILE A 45 -4.63 4.97 19.49
C ILE A 45 -3.79 4.37 20.61
#